data_AF-A0A377HPP0-F1
#
_entry.id   AF-A0A377HPP0-F1
#
_cell.length_a   1.000
_cell.length_b   1.000
_cell.length_c   1.000
_cell.angle_alpha   90.00
_cell.angle_beta   90.00
_cell.angle_gamma   90.00
#
_symmetry.space_group_name_H-M   'P 1'
#
loop_
_entity.id
_entity.type
_entity.pdbx_description
1 polymer ?
#
loop_
_entity_poly.entity_id
_entity_poly.type
_entity_poly.pdbx_seq_one_letter_code
_entity_poly.pdbx_strand_id
1 'polypeptide(L)'
;MFSVNHSCFHASRIITPLNSETSTSAHLPVLSVRQLSSEEKNQKCIEILQGKAELFELITHGETLLAVKSTEPAKPTKSPDEVMREKSAAILQLREQLFEVLNENTDEVYGQTRQGVTDEQVSAYVKMVQELYELNGNKPYGHHSGPIFGDMRALQEGREVPDLIYNRGSIQCG
;
A
#
# COMPACT_ATOMS: atom_id res chain seq x y z
N MET A 1 -24.56 -31.39 -25.78
CA MET A 1 -24.97 -30.04 -26.20
C MET A 1 -24.20 -29.03 -25.36
N PHE A 2 -23.69 -28.01 -26.04
CA PHE A 2 -22.71 -26.99 -25.64
C PHE A 2 -23.05 -26.20 -24.36
N SER A 3 -22.04 -25.80 -23.58
CA SER A 3 -21.54 -24.41 -23.62
C SER A 3 -20.25 -24.23 -22.81
N VAL A 4 -19.39 -23.35 -23.34
CA VAL A 4 -18.07 -22.93 -22.89
C VAL A 4 -18.23 -21.61 -22.11
N ASN A 5 -17.32 -21.25 -21.22
CA ASN A 5 -16.76 -19.89 -21.31
C ASN A 5 -15.36 -19.77 -20.72
N HIS A 6 -14.51 -19.22 -21.58
CA HIS A 6 -13.14 -18.80 -21.37
C HIS A 6 -13.05 -17.54 -20.51
N SER A 7 -11.91 -17.35 -19.85
CA SER A 7 -11.35 -16.01 -19.69
C SER A 7 -9.83 -16.07 -19.82
N CYS A 8 -9.37 -15.34 -20.83
CA CYS A 8 -8.00 -15.15 -21.28
C CYS A 8 -7.10 -14.50 -20.22
N PHE A 9 -5.85 -14.95 -20.12
CA PHE A 9 -4.76 -14.11 -19.62
C PHE A 9 -3.87 -13.72 -20.81
N HIS A 10 -3.84 -12.42 -21.08
CA HIS A 10 -2.90 -11.80 -22.02
C HIS A 10 -1.50 -11.83 -21.38
N ALA A 11 -0.61 -12.67 -21.91
CA ALA A 11 0.81 -12.66 -21.58
C ALA A 11 1.52 -11.62 -22.46
N SER A 12 1.96 -10.51 -21.85
CA SER A 12 2.81 -9.54 -22.52
C SER A 12 4.23 -10.11 -22.67
N ARG A 13 4.63 -10.38 -23.91
CA ARG A 13 6.01 -10.72 -24.29
C ARG A 13 6.94 -9.55 -23.99
N ILE A 14 7.92 -9.76 -23.13
CA ILE A 14 9.15 -8.95 -23.11
C ILE A 14 10.28 -9.85 -23.58
N ILE A 15 10.81 -9.57 -24.76
CA ILE A 15 12.03 -10.16 -25.31
C ILE A 15 13.18 -9.27 -24.87
N THR A 16 14.19 -9.83 -24.20
CA THR A 16 15.55 -9.24 -24.20
C THR A 16 16.62 -10.33 -24.25
N PRO A 17 17.80 -10.03 -24.84
CA PRO A 17 18.59 -11.02 -25.53
C PRO A 17 19.60 -11.77 -24.66
N LEU A 18 19.89 -12.98 -25.15
CA LEU A 18 20.98 -13.88 -24.84
C LEU A 18 22.34 -13.15 -24.86
N ASN A 19 23.10 -13.27 -23.77
CA ASN A 19 24.56 -13.20 -23.80
C ASN A 19 25.14 -14.20 -22.79
N SER A 20 26.19 -14.84 -23.25
CA SER A 20 26.77 -16.11 -22.83
C SER A 20 27.94 -15.97 -21.84
N GLU A 21 28.23 -17.09 -21.14
CA GLU A 21 29.50 -17.46 -20.47
C GLU A 21 29.80 -16.76 -19.11
N THR A 22 30.19 -17.40 -18.00
CA THR A 22 30.87 -18.69 -17.71
C THR A 22 30.57 -19.17 -16.27
N SER A 23 30.78 -20.48 -16.07
CA SER A 23 30.66 -21.34 -14.89
C SER A 23 30.94 -20.79 -13.48
N THR A 24 30.12 -21.20 -12.51
CA THR A 24 30.59 -21.94 -11.33
C THR A 24 29.46 -22.81 -10.76
N SER A 25 29.76 -24.10 -10.65
CA SER A 25 28.87 -25.17 -10.18
C SER A 25 28.55 -25.00 -8.70
N ALA A 26 27.25 -24.86 -8.38
CA ALA A 26 26.71 -25.20 -7.08
C ALA A 26 25.59 -26.20 -7.32
N HIS A 27 25.83 -27.47 -6.94
CA HIS A 27 24.84 -28.54 -6.99
C HIS A 27 23.63 -28.17 -6.13
N LEU A 28 22.55 -27.73 -6.78
CA LEU A 28 21.24 -27.64 -6.15
C LEU A 28 20.68 -29.07 -5.98
N PRO A 29 20.09 -29.41 -4.82
CA PRO A 29 19.36 -30.66 -4.69
C PRO A 29 18.13 -30.59 -5.60
N VAL A 30 18.18 -31.33 -6.71
CA VAL A 30 17.04 -31.52 -7.61
C VAL A 30 15.99 -32.31 -6.84
N LEU A 31 14.98 -31.60 -6.32
CA LEU A 31 13.78 -32.23 -5.80
C LEU A 31 13.12 -32.99 -6.96
N SER A 32 13.10 -34.32 -6.83
CA SER A 32 12.46 -35.24 -7.76
C SER A 32 11.10 -34.72 -8.20
N VAL A 33 10.92 -34.60 -9.52
CA VAL A 33 9.74 -34.07 -10.20
C VAL A 33 8.53 -34.97 -9.89
N ARG A 34 7.87 -34.71 -8.76
CA ARG A 34 6.49 -35.15 -8.52
C ARG A 34 5.58 -34.04 -9.05
N GLN A 35 4.66 -34.42 -9.95
CA GLN A 35 3.58 -33.52 -10.36
C GLN A 35 2.72 -33.22 -9.13
N LEU A 36 2.86 -32.01 -8.59
CA LEU A 36 2.03 -31.54 -7.50
C LEU A 36 0.57 -31.45 -7.97
N SER A 37 -0.34 -31.93 -7.15
CA SER A 37 -1.78 -31.74 -7.33
C SER A 37 -2.15 -30.25 -7.24
N SER A 38 -3.33 -29.87 -7.76
CA SER A 38 -3.80 -28.47 -7.71
C SER A 38 -3.88 -27.93 -6.28
N GLU A 39 -4.25 -28.79 -5.32
CA GLU A 39 -4.32 -28.45 -3.90
C GLU A 39 -2.93 -28.12 -3.33
N GLU A 40 -1.93 -28.95 -3.64
CA GLU A 40 -0.53 -28.74 -3.20
C GLU A 40 0.09 -27.50 -3.84
N LYS A 41 -0.28 -27.18 -5.08
CA LYS A 41 0.14 -25.93 -5.74
C LYS A 41 -0.43 -24.70 -5.04
N ASN A 42 -1.72 -24.72 -4.71
CA ASN A 42 -2.38 -23.62 -3.99
C ASN A 42 -1.80 -23.45 -2.58
N GLN A 43 -1.57 -24.56 -1.87
CA GLN A 43 -0.97 -24.53 -0.55
C GLN A 43 0.45 -23.94 -0.57
N LYS A 44 1.27 -24.34 -1.55
CA LYS A 44 2.60 -23.74 -1.73
C LYS A 44 2.53 -22.26 -2.11
N CYS A 45 1.60 -21.84 -2.97
CA CYS A 45 1.35 -20.42 -3.26
C CYS A 45 1.06 -19.60 -2.00
N ILE A 46 0.30 -20.14 -1.06
CA ILE A 46 0.02 -19.48 0.22
C ILE A 46 1.29 -19.38 1.08
N GLU A 47 2.10 -20.44 1.17
CA GLU A 47 3.36 -20.43 1.93
C GLU A 47 4.38 -19.43 1.38
N ILE A 48 4.40 -19.25 0.06
CA ILE A 48 5.24 -18.27 -0.65
C ILE A 48 4.77 -16.84 -0.35
N LEU A 49 3.48 -16.58 -0.45
CA LEU A 49 2.89 -15.27 -0.12
C LEU A 49 3.09 -14.93 1.36
N GLN A 50 3.23 -15.93 2.23
CA GLN A 50 3.53 -15.76 3.66
C GLN A 50 5.03 -15.68 3.96
N GLY A 51 5.91 -15.73 2.96
CA GLY A 51 7.36 -15.61 3.13
C GLY A 51 8.02 -16.79 3.86
N LYS A 52 7.37 -17.97 3.87
CA LYS A 52 7.83 -19.15 4.62
C LYS A 52 8.67 -20.15 3.81
N ALA A 53 8.89 -19.90 2.52
CA ALA A 53 9.64 -20.81 1.66
C ALA A 53 10.72 -20.08 0.84
N GLU A 54 11.94 -20.58 0.91
CA GLU A 54 13.09 -20.11 0.14
C GLU A 54 13.35 -21.09 -1.02
N LEU A 55 13.04 -20.63 -2.23
CA LEU A 55 13.23 -21.30 -3.53
C LEU A 55 12.39 -22.56 -3.84
N PHE A 56 11.71 -22.52 -4.99
CA PHE A 56 11.40 -23.69 -5.80
C PHE A 56 11.33 -23.27 -7.26
N GLU A 57 11.75 -24.18 -8.13
CA GLU A 57 11.64 -24.06 -9.57
C GLU A 57 10.37 -24.82 -9.98
N LEU A 58 9.37 -24.10 -10.51
CA LEU A 58 8.14 -24.74 -10.99
C LEU A 58 8.32 -25.09 -12.47
N ILE A 59 8.51 -26.38 -12.75
CA ILE A 59 8.59 -26.93 -14.11
C ILE A 59 7.24 -27.58 -14.44
N THR A 60 6.57 -27.12 -15.49
CA THR A 60 5.37 -27.78 -16.00
C THR A 60 5.53 -28.08 -17.49
N HIS A 61 5.33 -29.34 -17.88
CA HIS A 61 5.34 -29.78 -19.29
C HIS A 61 6.64 -29.46 -20.07
N GLY A 62 7.79 -29.47 -19.41
CA GLY A 62 9.09 -29.20 -20.04
C GLY A 62 9.42 -27.71 -20.19
N GLU A 63 8.55 -26.81 -19.72
CA GLU A 63 8.82 -25.37 -19.65
C GLU A 63 9.00 -24.95 -18.19
N THR A 64 10.14 -24.33 -17.89
CA THR A 64 10.44 -23.70 -16.60
C THR A 64 9.67 -22.39 -16.53
N LEU A 65 8.66 -22.32 -15.66
CA LEU A 65 7.73 -21.19 -15.69
C LEU A 65 8.08 -20.05 -14.73
N LEU A 66 8.83 -20.26 -13.65
CA LEU A 66 9.36 -19.16 -12.83
C LEU A 66 10.38 -19.67 -11.80
N ALA A 67 11.57 -19.06 -11.80
CA ALA A 67 12.48 -19.08 -10.66
C ALA A 67 12.28 -17.78 -9.88
N VAL A 68 11.49 -17.82 -8.80
CA VAL A 68 11.37 -16.66 -7.91
C VAL A 68 12.53 -16.72 -6.92
N LYS A 69 13.52 -15.87 -7.14
CA LYS A 69 14.55 -15.55 -6.14
C LYS A 69 13.83 -14.85 -4.98
N SER A 70 13.67 -15.56 -3.85
CA SER A 70 13.28 -14.95 -2.59
C SER A 70 14.35 -13.90 -2.25
N THR A 71 14.05 -12.64 -2.50
CA THR A 71 14.69 -11.57 -1.76
C THR A 71 13.96 -11.52 -0.44
N GLU A 72 14.67 -11.80 0.66
CA GLU A 72 14.27 -11.42 2.02
C GLU A 72 13.43 -10.13 1.97
N PRO A 73 12.36 -9.98 2.78
CA PRO A 73 11.62 -8.73 2.83
C PRO A 73 12.64 -7.63 3.07
N ALA A 74 12.85 -6.80 2.04
CA ALA A 74 13.92 -5.82 2.04
C ALA A 74 13.78 -5.02 3.34
N LYS A 75 14.84 -5.06 4.15
CA LYS A 75 14.96 -4.22 5.34
C LYS A 75 14.47 -2.82 4.93
N PRO A 76 13.51 -2.19 5.64
CA PRO A 76 12.93 -0.93 5.19
C PRO A 76 14.06 0.02 4.84
N THR A 77 14.22 0.31 3.54
CA THR A 77 15.32 1.14 3.03
C THR A 77 15.14 2.58 3.47
N LYS A 78 13.92 2.94 3.88
CA LYS A 78 13.53 4.25 4.38
C LYS A 78 13.59 4.28 5.90
N SER A 79 14.12 5.37 6.43
CA SER A 79 14.07 5.64 7.87
C SER A 79 12.61 5.81 8.34
N PRO A 80 12.28 5.53 9.62
CA PRO A 80 10.94 5.79 10.15
C PRO A 80 10.45 7.21 9.89
N ASP A 81 11.33 8.21 10.04
CA ASP A 81 10.99 9.62 9.77
C ASP A 81 10.64 9.88 8.30
N GLU A 82 11.32 9.21 7.38
CA GLU A 82 11.03 9.31 5.96
C GLU A 82 9.67 8.70 5.62
N VAL A 83 9.34 7.54 6.21
CA VAL A 83 8.02 6.91 6.05
C VAL A 83 6.91 7.81 6.60
N MET A 84 7.10 8.38 7.79
CA MET A 84 6.17 9.33 8.40
C MET A 84 5.93 10.54 7.49
N ARG A 85 7.01 11.14 6.98
CA ARG A 85 6.95 12.30 6.11
C ARG A 85 6.23 11.99 4.79
N GLU A 86 6.57 10.89 4.12
CA GLU A 86 5.94 10.48 2.87
C GLU A 86 4.44 10.22 3.03
N LYS A 87 4.07 9.50 4.09
CA LYS A 87 2.67 9.21 4.40
C LYS A 87 1.89 10.48 4.75
N SER A 88 2.51 11.42 5.49
CA SER A 88 1.91 12.73 5.78
C SER A 88 1.70 13.56 4.50
N ALA A 89 2.66 13.57 3.57
CA ALA A 89 2.52 14.29 2.30
C ALA A 89 1.40 13.69 1.43
N ALA A 90 1.29 12.35 1.38
CA ALA A 90 0.21 11.68 0.65
C ALA A 90 -1.18 12.02 1.24
N ILE A 91 -1.30 12.07 2.57
CA ILE A 91 -2.54 12.47 3.25
C ILE A 91 -2.90 13.91 2.93
N LEU A 92 -1.94 14.85 2.95
CA LEU A 92 -2.21 16.25 2.60
C LEU A 92 -2.72 16.39 1.16
N GLN A 93 -2.07 15.72 0.21
CA GLN A 93 -2.49 15.75 -1.19
C GLN A 93 -3.90 15.19 -1.36
N LEU A 94 -4.22 14.07 -0.70
CA LEU A 94 -5.56 13.50 -0.73
C LEU A 94 -6.58 14.44 -0.07
N ARG A 95 -6.22 15.08 1.04
CA ARG A 95 -7.09 16.05 1.74
C ARG A 95 -7.51 17.19 0.81
N GLU A 96 -6.57 17.73 0.04
CA GLU A 96 -6.82 18.81 -0.92
C GLU A 96 -7.72 18.37 -2.08
N GLN A 97 -7.64 17.10 -2.48
CA GLN A 97 -8.47 16.51 -3.54
C GLN A 97 -9.89 16.17 -3.08
N LEU A 98 -10.08 15.83 -1.80
CA LEU A 98 -11.38 15.38 -1.29
C LEU A 98 -12.19 16.48 -0.63
N PHE A 99 -11.53 17.46 -0.02
CA PHE A 99 -12.19 18.45 0.83
C PHE A 99 -11.87 19.87 0.38
N GLU A 100 -12.76 20.76 0.75
CA GLU A 100 -12.58 22.20 0.64
C GLU A 100 -13.04 22.88 1.92
N VAL A 101 -12.40 24.00 2.23
CA VAL A 101 -12.76 24.86 3.36
C VAL A 101 -13.29 26.17 2.78
N LEU A 102 -14.44 26.59 3.26
CA LEU A 102 -15.11 27.81 2.84
C LEU A 102 -15.08 28.83 3.97
N ASN A 103 -15.05 30.10 3.61
CA ASN A 103 -14.99 31.24 4.53
C ASN A 103 -13.81 31.19 5.53
N GLU A 104 -12.63 30.81 5.04
CA GLU A 104 -11.42 30.82 5.88
C GLU A 104 -11.17 32.20 6.50
N ASN A 105 -10.64 32.20 7.73
CA ASN A 105 -10.34 33.40 8.53
C ASN A 105 -11.58 34.19 8.98
N THR A 106 -12.74 33.54 9.03
CA THR A 106 -13.98 34.10 9.57
C THR A 106 -14.51 33.24 10.72
N ASP A 107 -15.49 33.77 11.46
CA ASP A 107 -16.21 33.01 12.49
C ASP A 107 -17.19 31.98 11.87
N GLU A 108 -17.47 32.09 10.56
CA GLU A 108 -18.38 31.23 9.80
C GLU A 108 -17.64 30.25 8.90
N VAL A 109 -16.45 29.80 9.33
CA VAL A 109 -15.67 28.79 8.61
C VAL A 109 -16.35 27.43 8.67
N TYR A 110 -16.45 26.75 7.53
CA TYR A 110 -16.94 25.38 7.48
C TYR A 110 -16.22 24.58 6.39
N GLY A 111 -16.12 23.27 6.61
CA GLY A 111 -15.54 22.34 5.66
C GLY A 111 -16.60 21.48 5.00
N GLN A 112 -16.37 21.10 3.75
CA GLN A 112 -17.21 20.15 3.03
C GLN A 112 -16.40 19.26 2.09
N THR A 113 -16.97 18.13 1.70
CA THR A 113 -16.45 17.31 0.60
C THR A 113 -16.65 18.02 -0.72
N ARG A 114 -15.67 17.91 -1.62
CA ARG A 114 -15.81 18.39 -2.99
C ARG A 114 -16.86 17.59 -3.76
N GLN A 115 -17.36 18.17 -4.85
CA GLN A 115 -18.34 17.53 -5.70
C GLN A 115 -17.81 16.20 -6.28
N GLY A 116 -18.62 15.14 -6.16
CA GLY A 116 -18.31 13.82 -6.73
C GLY A 116 -17.42 12.93 -5.84
N VAL A 117 -17.06 13.41 -4.64
CA VAL A 117 -16.37 12.59 -3.64
C VAL A 117 -17.33 11.58 -3.03
N THR A 118 -16.88 10.34 -2.89
CA THR A 118 -17.68 9.25 -2.31
C THR A 118 -17.28 8.96 -0.86
N ASP A 119 -18.19 8.33 -0.12
CA ASP A 119 -17.95 7.92 1.27
C ASP A 119 -16.77 6.95 1.39
N GLU A 120 -16.51 6.12 0.37
CA GLU A 120 -15.35 5.23 0.34
C GLU A 120 -14.03 6.01 0.25
N GLN A 121 -14.00 7.11 -0.50
CA GLN A 121 -12.82 7.96 -0.59
C GLN A 121 -12.56 8.69 0.73
N VAL A 122 -13.61 9.20 1.37
CA VAL A 122 -13.52 9.78 2.72
C VAL A 122 -13.03 8.74 3.73
N SER A 123 -13.60 7.52 3.70
CA SER A 123 -13.19 6.42 4.58
C SER A 123 -11.73 6.00 4.36
N ALA A 124 -11.27 5.97 3.11
CA ALA A 124 -9.89 5.69 2.78
C ALA A 124 -8.95 6.76 3.33
N TYR A 125 -9.33 8.04 3.22
CA TYR A 125 -8.61 9.14 3.83
C TYR A 125 -8.53 9.00 5.36
N VAL A 126 -9.66 8.75 6.04
CA VAL A 126 -9.69 8.57 7.50
C VAL A 126 -8.79 7.41 7.94
N LYS A 127 -8.83 6.29 7.20
CA LYS A 127 -7.95 5.15 7.44
C LYS A 127 -6.47 5.52 7.31
N MET A 128 -6.09 6.32 6.30
CA MET A 128 -4.70 6.76 6.16
C MET A 128 -4.23 7.64 7.33
N VAL A 129 -5.10 8.53 7.83
CA VAL A 129 -4.83 9.35 9.03
C VAL A 129 -4.67 8.48 10.26
N GLN A 130 -5.58 7.51 10.47
CA GLN A 130 -5.50 6.55 11.59
C GLN A 130 -4.19 5.75 11.57
N GLU A 131 -3.82 5.21 10.41
CA GLU A 131 -2.55 4.47 10.26
C GLU A 131 -1.32 5.36 10.56
N LEU A 132 -1.35 6.64 10.18
CA LEU A 132 -0.25 7.56 10.49
C LEU A 132 -0.21 7.90 11.99
N TYR A 133 -1.37 8.03 12.63
CA TYR A 133 -1.50 8.27 14.07
C TYR A 133 -0.95 7.10 14.88
N GLU A 134 -1.30 5.86 14.50
CA GLU A 134 -0.77 4.63 15.09
C GLU A 134 0.74 4.50 14.88
N LEU A 135 1.22 4.81 13.67
CA LEU A 135 2.66 4.80 13.36
C LEU A 135 3.45 5.81 14.21
N ASN A 136 2.85 6.93 14.60
CA ASN A 136 3.42 7.92 15.51
C ASN A 136 3.25 7.58 17.00
N GLY A 137 2.85 6.34 17.33
CA GLY A 137 2.65 5.92 18.72
C GLY A 137 1.41 6.54 19.37
N ASN A 138 0.33 6.70 18.61
CA ASN A 138 -0.94 7.29 19.04
C ASN A 138 -0.78 8.73 19.55
N LYS A 139 -0.05 9.54 18.79
CA LYS A 139 0.16 10.97 19.06
C LYS A 139 0.02 11.78 17.77
N PRO A 140 -0.50 13.02 17.83
CA PRO A 140 -0.52 13.90 16.68
C PRO A 140 0.89 14.14 16.12
N TYR A 141 1.01 14.09 14.79
CA TYR A 141 2.24 14.30 14.05
C TYR A 141 2.22 15.65 13.31
N GLY A 142 3.40 16.23 13.08
CA GLY A 142 3.56 17.47 12.33
C GLY A 142 3.48 18.74 13.19
N HIS A 143 3.43 19.89 12.51
CA HIS A 143 3.34 21.19 13.18
C HIS A 143 1.96 21.37 13.81
N HIS A 144 1.91 21.92 15.03
CA HIS A 144 0.66 22.04 15.82
C HIS A 144 -0.42 22.94 15.19
N SER A 145 -0.05 23.78 14.22
CA SER A 145 -0.97 24.60 13.42
C SER A 145 -1.38 23.96 12.09
N GLY A 146 -0.82 22.79 11.74
CA GLY A 146 -1.03 22.12 10.47
C GLY A 146 -2.34 21.30 10.42
N PRO A 147 -2.90 21.06 9.22
CA PRO A 147 -4.17 20.35 9.06
C PRO A 147 -4.10 18.90 9.56
N ILE A 148 -3.04 18.16 9.23
CA ILE A 148 -2.86 16.77 9.72
C ILE A 148 -2.84 16.70 11.25
N PHE A 149 -2.23 17.69 11.91
CA PHE A 149 -2.21 17.74 13.36
C PHE A 149 -3.63 17.89 13.91
N GLY A 150 -4.45 18.75 13.30
CA GLY A 150 -5.88 18.90 13.61
C GLY A 150 -6.65 17.60 13.43
N ASP A 151 -6.48 16.94 12.29
CA ASP A 151 -7.16 15.67 11.97
C ASP A 151 -6.81 14.57 13.00
N MET A 152 -5.53 14.44 13.38
CA MET A 152 -5.09 13.48 14.39
C MET A 152 -5.51 13.87 15.81
N ARG A 153 -5.59 15.16 16.10
CA ARG A 153 -6.10 15.64 17.38
C ARG A 153 -7.58 15.32 17.52
N ALA A 154 -8.37 15.44 16.46
CA ALA A 154 -9.75 14.99 16.44
C ALA A 154 -9.85 13.47 16.69
N LEU A 155 -9.00 12.64 16.07
CA LEU A 155 -8.91 11.20 16.40
C LEU A 155 -8.64 10.97 17.89
N GLN A 156 -7.64 11.65 18.44
CA GLN A 156 -7.25 11.52 19.84
C GLN A 156 -8.39 11.90 20.80
N GLU A 157 -9.18 12.91 20.44
CA GLU A 157 -10.31 13.43 21.22
C GLU A 157 -11.62 12.65 20.95
N GLY A 158 -11.62 11.67 20.04
CA GLY A 158 -12.82 10.92 19.64
C GLY A 158 -13.84 11.75 18.86
N ARG A 159 -13.38 12.81 18.18
CA ARG A 159 -14.20 13.67 17.30
C ARG A 159 -14.20 13.14 15.86
N GLU A 160 -15.07 13.73 15.04
CA GLU A 160 -15.15 13.45 13.61
C GLU A 160 -13.86 13.88 12.87
N VAL A 161 -13.50 13.10 11.85
CA VAL A 161 -12.29 13.28 11.04
C VAL A 161 -12.67 13.25 9.57
N PRO A 162 -12.16 14.15 8.72
CA PRO A 162 -11.19 15.22 9.03
C PRO A 162 -11.73 16.37 9.89
N ASP A 163 -10.83 17.02 10.64
CA ASP A 163 -11.11 18.31 11.27
C ASP A 163 -10.80 19.43 10.27
N LEU A 164 -11.81 19.79 9.47
CA LEU A 164 -11.64 20.72 8.38
C LEU A 164 -11.46 22.18 8.82
N ILE A 165 -11.91 22.51 10.04
CA ILE A 165 -11.93 23.88 10.56
C ILE A 165 -10.79 24.16 11.55
N TYR A 166 -10.01 23.15 11.93
CA TYR A 166 -8.87 23.30 12.81
C TYR A 166 -7.91 24.39 12.34
N ASN A 167 -7.68 25.38 13.20
CA ASN A 167 -6.78 26.50 12.95
C ASN A 167 -7.14 27.34 11.70
N ARG A 168 -8.44 27.43 11.34
CA ARG A 168 -8.94 28.21 10.20
C ARG A 168 -9.93 29.32 10.57
N GLY A 169 -10.29 29.44 11.84
CA GLY A 169 -11.19 30.48 12.34
C GLY A 169 -10.51 31.83 12.57
N SER A 170 -11.18 32.72 13.29
CA SER A 170 -10.69 34.07 13.64
C SER A 170 -9.51 34.07 14.62
N ILE A 171 -9.38 33.03 15.44
CA ILE A 171 -8.25 32.81 16.34
C ILE A 171 -7.44 31.62 15.85
N GLN A 172 -6.14 31.82 15.63
CA GLN A 172 -5.23 30.82 15.07
C GLN A 172 -3.95 30.74 15.92
N CYS A 173 -3.35 29.56 15.94
CA CYS A 173 -2.01 29.32 16.48
C CYS A 173 -0.97 29.80 15.46
N GLY A 174 -0.03 30.65 15.90
CA GLY A 174 1.05 31.22 15.09
C GLY A 174 2.18 31.75 15.95
#